data_AF-A0A931PFK1-F1
#
_entry.id   AF-A0A931PFK1-F1
#
_cell.length_a   1.000
_cell.length_b   1.000
_cell.length_c   1.000
_cell.angle_alpha   90.00
_cell.angle_beta   90.00
_cell.angle_gamma   90.00
#
_symmetry.space_group_name_H-M   'P 1'
#
loop_
_entity.id
_entity.type
_entity.pdbx_description
1 polymer ?
#
loop_
_entity_poly.entity_id
_entity_poly.type
_entity_poly.pdbx_seq_one_letter_code
_entity_poly.pdbx_strand_id
1 'polypeptide(L)'
;MTGWRDDLVGEARQDVAELDAALGLALHHRAYVEALLDPRGRLFQRLEYVGDSILDAVVLQSLVLLQPWDERSLELLSDEQQALVSDHALGAAAGRRGLPPVRTFQASVHRLADRIEAAVGAAWADSGLAAAEAVATSLVVEPGLRRHARRGGPPRAAGDVRYESAARACGHEPVERAWFGAAAEGGSPRRRLAMVGTAVLEAATSMAQYVADAEATEAEMSAARRGSTSNAVLAARARELGLAHAHEDQDERSVADEAQALVGAAAMDGGTAAGLTVACAVLRLPLAPGPLPAPADR
;
A
#
# COMPACT_ATOMS: atom_id res chain seq x y z
N MET A 1 -30.22 -15.39 8.25
CA MET A 1 -29.58 -14.93 9.49
C MET A 1 -29.62 -13.42 9.44
N THR A 2 -30.24 -12.77 10.42
CA THR A 2 -30.21 -11.30 10.53
C THR A 2 -28.82 -10.90 11.01
N GLY A 3 -28.21 -9.90 10.37
CA GLY A 3 -26.91 -9.36 10.75
C GLY A 3 -27.07 -8.14 11.66
N TRP A 4 -25.98 -7.69 12.30
CA TRP A 4 -25.98 -6.49 13.16
C TRP A 4 -26.49 -5.22 12.44
N ARG A 5 -26.38 -5.18 11.11
CA ARG A 5 -26.89 -4.10 10.25
C ARG A 5 -28.42 -4.04 10.23
N ASP A 6 -29.11 -5.17 10.38
CA ASP A 6 -30.59 -5.24 10.38
C ASP A 6 -31.18 -4.64 11.66
N ASP A 7 -30.40 -4.65 12.74
CA ASP A 7 -30.78 -4.09 14.05
C ASP A 7 -30.55 -2.56 14.13
N LEU A 8 -29.91 -1.95 13.12
CA LEU A 8 -29.67 -0.51 13.08
C LEU A 8 -30.95 0.26 12.80
N VAL A 9 -31.19 1.29 13.60
CA VAL A 9 -32.35 2.18 13.45
C VAL A 9 -31.93 3.65 13.44
N GLY A 10 -32.80 4.47 12.84
CA GLY A 10 -32.66 5.92 12.81
C GLY A 10 -31.30 6.39 12.27
N GLU A 11 -30.69 7.28 13.03
CA GLU A 11 -29.43 7.93 12.71
C GLU A 11 -28.24 6.97 12.51
N ALA A 12 -28.14 5.88 13.28
CA ALA A 12 -27.03 4.94 13.13
C ALA A 12 -27.10 4.19 11.79
N ARG A 13 -28.33 3.86 11.33
CA ARG A 13 -28.53 3.25 10.01
C ARG A 13 -28.14 4.18 8.87
N GLN A 14 -28.42 5.48 9.02
CA GLN A 14 -28.05 6.48 8.03
C GLN A 14 -26.53 6.62 7.91
N ASP A 15 -25.81 6.78 9.03
CA ASP A 15 -24.35 6.90 9.02
C ASP A 15 -23.66 5.71 8.34
N VAL A 16 -24.13 4.50 8.64
CA VAL A 16 -23.59 3.28 8.02
C VAL A 16 -23.85 3.26 6.52
N ALA A 17 -25.05 3.67 6.07
CA ALA A 17 -25.37 3.75 4.65
C ALA A 17 -24.54 4.82 3.92
N GLU A 18 -24.30 5.98 4.55
CA GLU A 18 -23.44 7.05 4.03
C GLU A 18 -21.99 6.58 3.92
N LEU A 19 -21.48 5.88 4.95
CA LEU A 19 -20.15 5.28 4.92
C LEU A 19 -20.03 4.27 3.77
N ASP A 20 -20.95 3.31 3.66
CA ASP A 20 -20.92 2.30 2.60
C ASP A 20 -20.93 2.95 1.21
N ALA A 21 -21.75 4.00 1.01
CA ALA A 21 -21.83 4.74 -0.24
C ALA A 21 -20.53 5.49 -0.55
N ALA A 22 -19.91 6.12 0.46
CA ALA A 22 -18.65 6.84 0.30
C ALA A 22 -17.50 5.90 -0.08
N LEU A 23 -17.43 4.73 0.56
CA LEU A 23 -16.41 3.70 0.29
C LEU A 23 -16.69 2.94 -1.02
N GLY A 24 -17.96 2.83 -1.43
CA GLY A 24 -18.38 1.91 -2.49
C GLY A 24 -18.27 0.45 -2.06
N LEU A 25 -18.25 0.19 -0.75
CA LEU A 25 -18.04 -1.13 -0.14
C LEU A 25 -18.82 -1.19 1.18
N ALA A 26 -19.52 -2.30 1.41
CA ALA A 26 -20.20 -2.56 2.68
C ALA A 26 -19.33 -3.47 3.57
N LEU A 27 -18.73 -2.91 4.62
CA LEU A 27 -17.92 -3.68 5.57
C LEU A 27 -18.77 -4.67 6.37
N HIS A 28 -18.28 -5.91 6.51
CA HIS A 28 -18.98 -7.01 7.16
C HIS A 28 -18.89 -6.94 8.68
N HIS A 29 -17.72 -6.60 9.22
CA HIS A 29 -17.46 -6.58 10.66
C HIS A 29 -17.81 -5.22 11.29
N ARG A 30 -18.68 -5.28 12.31
CA ARG A 30 -19.17 -4.12 13.06
C ARG A 30 -18.05 -3.25 13.63
N ALA A 31 -17.02 -3.88 14.21
CA ALA A 31 -15.91 -3.18 14.85
C ALA A 31 -15.17 -2.22 13.90
N TYR A 32 -15.03 -2.57 12.62
CA TYR A 32 -14.39 -1.69 11.63
C TYR A 32 -15.28 -0.51 11.27
N VAL A 33 -16.59 -0.74 11.11
CA VAL A 33 -17.55 0.35 10.89
C VAL A 33 -17.56 1.31 12.07
N GLU A 34 -17.61 0.79 13.30
CA GLU A 34 -17.58 1.60 14.51
C GLU A 34 -16.27 2.39 14.63
N ALA A 35 -15.12 1.79 14.32
CA ALA A 35 -13.84 2.50 14.30
C ALA A 35 -13.79 3.65 13.28
N LEU A 36 -14.50 3.54 12.15
CA LEU A 36 -14.56 4.59 11.13
C LEU A 36 -15.59 5.70 11.43
N LEU A 37 -16.65 5.37 12.16
CA LEU A 37 -17.67 6.33 12.61
C LEU A 37 -17.24 7.09 13.87
N ASP A 38 -16.49 6.41 14.76
CA ASP A 38 -15.87 7.00 15.94
C ASP A 38 -14.35 6.78 15.90
N PRO A 39 -13.60 7.64 15.17
CA PRO A 39 -12.17 7.49 14.88
C PRO A 39 -11.30 7.80 16.12
N ARG A 40 -11.45 6.96 17.13
CA ARG A 40 -10.74 7.01 18.41
C ARG A 40 -10.30 5.61 18.81
N GLY A 41 -9.24 5.57 19.60
CA GLY A 41 -8.75 4.34 20.18
C GLY A 41 -7.86 3.53 19.24
N ARG A 42 -7.42 2.40 19.77
CA ARG A 42 -6.32 1.62 19.20
C ARG A 42 -6.67 0.96 17.87
N LEU A 43 -7.91 0.46 17.70
CA LEU A 43 -8.30 -0.19 16.45
C LEU A 43 -8.21 0.80 15.28
N PHE A 44 -8.75 2.02 15.45
CA PHE A 44 -8.65 3.06 14.44
C PHE A 44 -7.19 3.36 14.06
N GLN A 45 -6.33 3.63 15.05
CA GLN A 45 -4.90 3.93 14.81
C GLN A 45 -4.16 2.79 14.08
N ARG A 46 -4.52 1.54 14.37
CA ARG A 46 -3.90 0.38 13.70
C ARG A 46 -4.40 0.21 12.27
N LEU A 47 -5.67 0.52 12.02
CA LEU A 47 -6.24 0.52 10.66
C LEU A 47 -5.65 1.66 9.82
N GLU A 48 -5.52 2.85 10.41
CA GLU A 48 -4.83 4.00 9.82
C GLU A 48 -3.40 3.61 9.42
N TYR A 49 -2.62 3.07 10.36
CA TYR A 49 -1.24 2.64 10.13
C TYR A 49 -1.06 1.68 8.94
N VAL A 50 -1.89 0.64 8.83
CA VAL A 50 -1.80 -0.31 7.71
C VAL A 50 -2.37 0.28 6.42
N GLY A 51 -3.43 1.08 6.54
CA GLY A 51 -4.13 1.69 5.42
C GLY A 51 -3.30 2.76 4.71
N ASP A 52 -2.52 3.54 5.46
CA ASP A 52 -1.52 4.49 4.95
C ASP A 52 -0.51 3.79 4.04
N SER A 53 0.13 2.72 4.53
CA SER A 53 1.13 1.98 3.74
C SER A 53 0.53 1.33 2.49
N ILE A 54 -0.71 0.81 2.55
CA ILE A 54 -1.41 0.26 1.38
C ILE A 54 -1.72 1.39 0.38
N LEU A 55 -2.23 2.52 0.87
CA LEU A 55 -2.57 3.67 0.04
C LEU A 55 -1.34 4.18 -0.72
N ASP A 56 -0.21 4.31 -0.04
CA ASP A 56 1.06 4.71 -0.66
C ASP A 56 1.49 3.76 -1.78
N ALA A 57 1.42 2.46 -1.54
CA ALA A 57 1.75 1.46 -2.57
C ALA A 57 0.86 1.58 -3.81
N VAL A 58 -0.45 1.80 -3.64
CA VAL A 58 -1.42 1.92 -4.74
C VAL A 58 -1.25 3.24 -5.49
N VAL A 59 -1.04 4.36 -4.77
CA VAL A 59 -0.80 5.69 -5.36
C VAL A 59 0.48 5.68 -6.19
N LEU A 60 1.57 5.13 -5.65
CA LEU A 60 2.87 5.17 -6.31
C LEU A 60 2.92 4.27 -7.55
N GLN A 61 2.30 3.08 -7.51
CA GLN A 61 2.11 2.24 -8.69
C GLN A 61 1.36 3.00 -9.80
N SER A 62 0.28 3.70 -9.42
CA SER A 62 -0.53 4.48 -10.37
C SER A 62 0.26 5.65 -10.96
N LEU A 63 1.02 6.39 -10.15
CA LEU A 63 1.84 7.52 -10.61
C LEU A 63 2.94 7.07 -11.59
N VAL A 64 3.61 5.95 -11.30
CA VAL A 64 4.68 5.42 -12.16
C VAL A 64 4.17 5.06 -13.56
N LEU A 65 2.91 4.61 -13.69
CA LEU A 65 2.27 4.35 -14.99
C LEU A 65 1.90 5.61 -15.77
N LEU A 66 1.75 6.76 -15.10
CA LEU A 66 1.30 8.01 -15.71
C LEU A 66 2.45 8.90 -16.17
N GLN A 67 3.67 8.69 -15.66
CA GLN A 67 4.82 9.55 -15.95
C GLN A 67 5.78 8.92 -16.97
N PRO A 68 6.43 9.72 -17.84
CA PRO A 68 7.52 9.26 -18.70
C PRO A 68 8.68 8.66 -17.88
N TRP A 69 9.39 7.66 -18.40
CA TRP A 69 10.47 6.93 -17.72
C TRP A 69 11.85 7.60 -17.87
N ASP A 70 11.96 8.87 -17.46
CA ASP A 70 13.19 9.66 -17.51
C ASP A 70 13.64 10.16 -16.11
N GLU A 71 14.80 10.81 -16.02
CA GLU A 71 15.31 11.33 -14.74
C GLU A 71 14.41 12.43 -14.17
N ARG A 72 13.96 13.35 -15.03
CA ARG A 72 13.16 14.50 -14.60
C ARG A 72 11.86 14.08 -13.95
N SER A 73 11.16 13.09 -14.51
CA SER A 73 9.89 12.66 -13.92
C SER A 73 10.10 11.80 -12.67
N LEU A 74 11.30 11.25 -12.42
CA LEU A 74 11.61 10.57 -11.16
C LEU A 74 11.59 11.57 -9.99
N GLU A 75 12.17 12.76 -10.18
CA GLU A 75 12.15 13.84 -9.17
C GLU A 75 10.71 14.30 -8.85
N LEU A 76 9.83 14.33 -9.87
CA LEU A 76 8.45 14.74 -9.71
C LEU A 76 7.57 13.68 -9.02
N LEU A 77 7.93 12.40 -9.05
CA LEU A 77 7.11 11.33 -8.47
C LEU A 77 6.89 11.53 -6.97
N SER A 78 7.94 11.90 -6.23
CA SER A 78 7.85 12.14 -4.78
C SER A 78 6.97 13.34 -4.46
N ASP A 79 7.09 14.43 -5.22
CA ASP A 79 6.27 15.63 -5.03
C ASP A 79 4.80 15.37 -5.38
N GLU A 80 4.53 14.64 -6.46
CA GLU A 80 3.18 14.26 -6.86
C GLU A 80 2.54 13.27 -5.88
N GLN A 81 3.30 12.29 -5.38
CA GLN A 81 2.85 11.39 -4.31
C GLN A 81 2.46 12.22 -3.08
N GLN A 82 3.37 13.03 -2.56
CA GLN A 82 3.14 13.85 -1.38
C GLN A 82 1.93 14.78 -1.55
N ALA A 83 1.72 15.34 -2.75
CA ALA A 83 0.56 16.18 -3.03
C ALA A 83 -0.77 15.40 -2.94
N LEU A 84 -0.77 14.11 -3.31
CA LEU A 84 -1.96 13.27 -3.30
C LEU A 84 -2.28 12.70 -1.92
N VAL A 85 -1.25 12.31 -1.16
CA VAL A 85 -1.40 11.68 0.17
C VAL A 85 -1.26 12.67 1.32
N SER A 86 -1.04 13.96 1.06
CA SER A 86 -1.05 14.97 2.12
C SER A 86 -2.39 14.99 2.87
N ASP A 87 -2.35 15.28 4.18
CA ASP A 87 -3.53 15.38 5.03
C ASP A 87 -4.58 16.35 4.48
N HIS A 88 -4.12 17.43 3.85
CA HIS A 88 -5.00 18.39 3.20
C HIS A 88 -5.73 17.78 1.99
N ALA A 89 -5.01 17.03 1.14
CA ALA A 89 -5.60 16.37 -0.02
C ALA A 89 -6.57 15.24 0.38
N LEU A 90 -6.17 14.41 1.36
CA LEU A 90 -6.99 13.32 1.88
C LEU A 90 -8.22 13.84 2.64
N GLY A 91 -8.06 14.86 3.49
CA GLY A 91 -9.18 15.52 4.17
C GLY A 91 -10.16 16.17 3.19
N ALA A 92 -9.66 16.75 2.09
CA ALA A 92 -10.52 17.25 1.01
C ALA A 92 -11.20 16.11 0.22
N ALA A 93 -10.56 14.96 0.06
CA ALA A 93 -11.16 13.78 -0.56
C ALA A 93 -12.30 13.21 0.30
N ALA A 94 -12.09 13.10 1.61
CA ALA A 94 -13.12 12.75 2.59
C ALA A 94 -14.37 13.64 2.48
N GLY A 95 -14.17 14.96 2.45
CA GLY A 95 -15.27 15.92 2.31
C GLY A 95 -16.05 15.78 1.00
N ARG A 96 -15.35 15.54 -0.14
CA ARG A 96 -16.00 15.34 -1.44
C ARG A 96 -16.78 14.03 -1.56
N ARG A 97 -16.35 13.01 -0.83
CA ARG A 97 -16.96 11.66 -0.85
C ARG A 97 -18.16 11.53 0.08
N GLY A 98 -18.42 12.55 0.89
CA GLY A 98 -19.56 12.56 1.81
C GLY A 98 -19.42 11.54 2.93
N LEU A 99 -18.20 11.35 3.47
CA LEU A 99 -18.05 10.55 4.69
C LEU A 99 -18.93 11.13 5.79
N PRO A 100 -19.65 10.27 6.56
CA PRO A 100 -20.55 10.74 7.60
C PRO A 100 -19.77 11.57 8.63
N PRO A 101 -20.39 12.60 9.23
CA PRO A 101 -19.76 13.44 10.22
C PRO A 101 -19.37 12.62 11.45
N VAL A 102 -18.20 12.92 12.03
CA VAL A 102 -17.82 12.35 13.33
C VAL A 102 -18.71 12.99 14.40
N ARG A 103 -19.48 12.18 15.12
CA ARG A 103 -20.47 12.68 16.10
C ARG A 103 -19.84 13.15 17.39
N THR A 104 -18.70 12.57 17.73
CA THR A 104 -18.10 12.69 19.06
C THR A 104 -17.22 13.93 19.18
N PHE A 105 -16.81 14.53 18.05
CA PHE A 105 -16.03 15.76 18.00
C PHE A 105 -16.05 16.37 16.59
N GLN A 106 -15.71 17.66 16.50
CA GLN A 106 -15.47 18.31 15.21
C GLN A 106 -14.13 17.84 14.63
N ALA A 107 -14.18 17.05 13.56
CA ALA A 107 -12.98 16.51 12.92
C ALA A 107 -12.12 17.62 12.31
N SER A 108 -10.83 17.62 12.63
CA SER A 108 -9.82 18.43 11.93
C SER A 108 -9.54 17.85 10.54
N VAL A 109 -8.86 18.62 9.68
CA VAL A 109 -8.40 18.13 8.36
C VAL A 109 -7.54 16.87 8.50
N HIS A 110 -6.60 16.86 9.46
CA HIS A 110 -5.80 15.68 9.81
C HIS A 110 -6.69 14.48 10.13
N ARG A 111 -7.65 14.63 11.04
CA ARG A 111 -8.57 13.51 11.38
C ARG A 111 -9.41 12.99 10.23
N LEU A 112 -9.70 13.82 9.22
CA LEU A 112 -10.38 13.35 8.01
C LEU A 112 -9.43 12.58 7.08
N ALA A 113 -8.14 12.92 7.06
CA ALA A 113 -7.10 12.18 6.36
C ALA A 113 -6.89 10.80 6.99
N ASP A 114 -6.67 10.74 8.31
CA ASP A 114 -6.53 9.49 9.08
C ASP A 114 -7.71 8.53 8.79
N ARG A 115 -8.93 9.06 8.60
CA ARG A 115 -10.12 8.25 8.28
C ARG A 115 -10.09 7.65 6.88
N ILE A 116 -9.48 8.31 5.90
CA ILE A 116 -9.29 7.75 4.55
C ILE A 116 -8.33 6.58 4.62
N GLU A 117 -7.20 6.76 5.30
CA GLU A 117 -6.21 5.70 5.53
C GLU A 117 -6.84 4.54 6.29
N ALA A 118 -7.49 4.81 7.42
CA ALA A 118 -8.18 3.79 8.20
C ALA A 118 -9.27 3.07 7.39
N ALA A 119 -9.95 3.74 6.45
CA ALA A 119 -10.94 3.10 5.58
C ALA A 119 -10.29 2.11 4.60
N VAL A 120 -9.11 2.45 4.06
CA VAL A 120 -8.32 1.51 3.24
C VAL A 120 -7.88 0.31 4.08
N GLY A 121 -7.39 0.55 5.30
CA GLY A 121 -7.00 -0.51 6.23
C GLY A 121 -8.18 -1.40 6.65
N ALA A 122 -9.35 -0.81 6.89
CA ALA A 122 -10.58 -1.53 7.21
C ALA A 122 -11.05 -2.39 6.05
N ALA A 123 -11.03 -1.88 4.82
CA ALA A 123 -11.37 -2.66 3.63
C ALA A 123 -10.44 -3.87 3.44
N TRP A 124 -9.13 -3.71 3.70
CA TRP A 124 -8.18 -4.82 3.68
C TRP A 124 -8.51 -5.85 4.76
N ALA A 125 -8.65 -5.41 6.00
CA ALA A 125 -8.88 -6.31 7.14
C ALA A 125 -10.22 -7.06 7.01
N ASP A 126 -11.24 -6.42 6.45
CA ASP A 126 -12.60 -6.96 6.35
C ASP A 126 -12.86 -7.78 5.09
N SER A 127 -12.33 -7.33 3.95
CA SER A 127 -12.67 -7.84 2.61
C SER A 127 -11.46 -8.20 1.76
N GLY A 128 -10.24 -8.06 2.30
CA GLY A 128 -8.99 -8.40 1.63
C GLY A 128 -8.41 -7.29 0.74
N LEU A 129 -7.21 -7.54 0.24
CA LEU A 129 -6.39 -6.56 -0.48
C LEU A 129 -7.10 -5.93 -1.68
N ALA A 130 -7.80 -6.72 -2.50
CA ALA A 130 -8.49 -6.21 -3.69
C ALA A 130 -9.56 -5.15 -3.34
N ALA A 131 -10.24 -5.32 -2.19
CA ALA A 131 -11.20 -4.33 -1.70
C ALA A 131 -10.50 -3.05 -1.24
N ALA A 132 -9.36 -3.17 -0.56
CA ALA A 132 -8.54 -2.03 -0.16
C ALA A 132 -8.02 -1.23 -1.36
N GLU A 133 -7.54 -1.91 -2.39
CA GLU A 133 -7.11 -1.26 -3.65
C GLU A 133 -8.27 -0.53 -4.32
N ALA A 134 -9.45 -1.13 -4.37
CA ALA A 134 -10.64 -0.49 -4.94
C ALA A 134 -11.05 0.76 -4.16
N VAL A 135 -11.01 0.70 -2.81
CA VAL A 135 -11.29 1.85 -1.94
C VAL A 135 -10.24 2.94 -2.11
N ALA A 136 -8.93 2.62 -2.06
CA ALA A 136 -7.85 3.57 -2.28
C ALA A 136 -7.94 4.23 -3.67
N THR A 137 -8.23 3.42 -4.70
CA THR A 137 -8.36 3.89 -6.08
C THR A 137 -9.53 4.86 -6.21
N SER A 138 -10.70 4.48 -5.71
CA SER A 138 -11.90 5.31 -5.74
C SER A 138 -11.69 6.60 -4.95
N LEU A 139 -11.27 6.52 -3.69
CA LEU A 139 -11.22 7.69 -2.80
C LEU A 139 -10.13 8.69 -3.19
N VAL A 140 -8.95 8.22 -3.60
CA VAL A 140 -7.75 9.05 -3.72
C VAL A 140 -7.21 9.07 -5.14
N VAL A 141 -6.86 7.91 -5.70
CA VAL A 141 -6.12 7.81 -6.97
C VAL A 141 -6.93 8.39 -8.12
N GLU A 142 -8.15 7.91 -8.36
CA GLU A 142 -8.97 8.35 -9.47
C GLU A 142 -9.23 9.86 -9.41
N PRO A 143 -9.74 10.45 -8.30
CA PRO A 143 -9.95 11.89 -8.20
C PRO A 143 -8.68 12.71 -8.35
N GLY A 144 -7.58 12.27 -7.74
CA GLY A 144 -6.30 12.96 -7.75
C GLY A 144 -5.62 12.94 -9.12
N LEU A 145 -5.77 11.83 -9.86
CA LEU A 145 -5.09 11.61 -11.12
C LEU A 145 -5.93 11.95 -12.36
N ARG A 146 -7.18 12.39 -12.25
CA ARG A 146 -8.05 12.73 -13.41
C ARG A 146 -7.42 13.69 -14.43
N ARG A 147 -6.50 14.55 -13.98
CA ARG A 147 -5.84 15.56 -14.83
C ARG A 147 -4.59 15.03 -15.54
N HIS A 148 -4.11 13.86 -15.16
CA HIS A 148 -2.91 13.26 -15.73
C HIS A 148 -3.31 12.41 -16.94
N ALA A 149 -2.72 12.73 -18.10
CA ALA A 149 -2.84 11.86 -19.26
C ALA A 149 -2.02 10.58 -19.01
N ARG A 150 -2.57 9.41 -19.34
CA ARG A 150 -1.78 8.16 -19.36
C ARG A 150 -0.67 8.30 -20.40
N ARG A 151 0.60 8.20 -19.98
CA ARG A 151 1.76 8.45 -20.86
C ARG A 151 2.76 7.29 -20.97
N GLY A 152 2.62 6.20 -20.24
CA GLY A 152 3.58 5.10 -20.30
C GLY A 152 2.95 3.72 -20.29
N GLY A 153 3.42 2.85 -21.19
CA GLY A 153 3.49 1.40 -20.92
C GLY A 153 4.83 1.08 -20.25
N PRO A 154 5.14 -0.19 -20.02
CA PRO A 154 6.45 -0.57 -19.50
C PRO A 154 7.58 0.03 -20.35
N PRO A 155 8.73 0.35 -19.72
CA PRO A 155 9.94 0.68 -20.46
C PRO A 155 10.26 -0.41 -21.49
N ARG A 156 10.83 -0.03 -22.63
CA ARG A 156 11.22 -0.97 -23.70
C ARG A 156 12.50 -1.72 -23.31
N ALA A 157 12.42 -2.55 -22.28
CA ALA A 157 13.51 -3.39 -21.82
C ALA A 157 13.29 -4.85 -22.27
N ALA A 158 14.37 -5.54 -22.62
CA ALA A 158 14.33 -6.99 -22.73
C ALA A 158 14.26 -7.59 -21.32
N GLY A 159 13.58 -8.72 -21.13
CA GLY A 159 13.56 -9.40 -19.83
C GLY A 159 14.95 -9.74 -19.31
N ASP A 160 15.10 -9.81 -17.99
CA ASP A 160 16.35 -10.18 -17.31
C ASP A 160 16.15 -11.50 -16.55
N VAL A 161 16.91 -12.53 -16.94
CA VAL A 161 16.74 -13.90 -16.41
C VAL A 161 16.99 -13.98 -14.91
N ARG A 162 17.89 -13.15 -14.36
CA ARG A 162 18.22 -13.17 -12.93
C ARG A 162 17.06 -12.59 -12.12
N TYR A 163 16.52 -11.43 -12.53
CA TYR A 163 15.33 -10.85 -11.91
C TYR A 163 14.10 -11.76 -12.04
N GLU A 164 13.88 -12.34 -13.22
CA GLU A 164 12.79 -13.30 -13.44
C GLU A 164 12.93 -14.54 -12.55
N SER A 165 14.16 -15.07 -12.39
CA SER A 165 14.42 -16.23 -11.53
C SER A 165 14.23 -15.89 -10.04
N ALA A 166 14.65 -14.70 -9.62
CA ALA A 166 14.44 -14.23 -8.26
C ALA A 166 12.93 -14.04 -7.95
N ALA A 167 12.17 -13.49 -8.89
CA ALA A 167 10.72 -13.37 -8.76
C ALA A 167 10.04 -14.74 -8.58
N ARG A 168 10.44 -15.74 -9.39
CA ARG A 168 9.94 -17.13 -9.25
C ARG A 168 10.33 -17.76 -7.93
N ALA A 169 11.56 -17.54 -7.46
CA ALA A 169 12.01 -18.00 -6.14
C ALA A 169 11.19 -17.36 -4.99
N CYS A 170 10.66 -16.16 -5.22
CA CYS A 170 9.75 -15.46 -4.32
C CYS A 170 8.25 -15.78 -4.56
N GLY A 171 7.92 -16.73 -5.43
CA GLY A 171 6.54 -17.20 -5.64
C GLY A 171 5.73 -16.41 -6.67
N HIS A 172 6.36 -15.54 -7.48
CA HIS A 172 5.71 -14.81 -8.56
C HIS A 172 6.20 -15.31 -9.93
N GLU A 173 5.29 -15.62 -10.85
CA GLU A 173 5.63 -16.00 -12.23
C GLU A 173 5.60 -14.75 -13.13
N PRO A 174 6.74 -14.30 -13.68
CA PRO A 174 6.79 -13.13 -14.56
C PRO A 174 5.90 -13.26 -15.81
N VAL A 175 5.07 -12.25 -16.08
CA VAL A 175 4.22 -12.18 -17.28
C VAL A 175 4.79 -11.16 -18.29
N GLU A 176 4.88 -9.91 -17.88
CA GLU A 176 5.45 -8.77 -18.62
C GLU A 176 6.94 -8.62 -18.29
N ARG A 177 7.76 -9.41 -18.98
CA ARG A 177 9.22 -9.49 -18.78
C ARG A 177 9.95 -8.14 -18.81
N ALA A 178 9.39 -7.13 -19.49
CA ALA A 178 9.96 -5.80 -19.59
C ALA A 178 10.16 -5.11 -18.22
N TRP A 179 9.30 -5.39 -17.22
CA TRP A 179 9.46 -4.84 -15.87
C TRP A 179 10.75 -5.33 -15.20
N PHE A 180 11.05 -6.62 -15.34
CA PHE A 180 12.24 -7.24 -14.79
C PHE A 180 13.51 -6.79 -15.53
N GLY A 181 13.40 -6.59 -16.84
CA GLY A 181 14.45 -5.94 -17.63
C GLY A 181 14.82 -4.54 -17.11
N ALA A 182 13.80 -3.70 -16.89
CA ALA A 182 14.00 -2.35 -16.39
C ALA A 182 14.55 -2.29 -14.97
N ALA A 183 14.19 -3.26 -14.12
CA ALA A 183 14.82 -3.40 -12.82
C ALA A 183 16.33 -3.70 -12.96
N ALA A 184 16.73 -4.50 -13.95
CA ALA A 184 18.12 -4.83 -14.20
C ALA A 184 18.95 -3.71 -14.87
N GLU A 185 18.35 -2.83 -15.69
CA GLU A 185 19.07 -1.79 -16.45
C GLU A 185 19.80 -0.73 -15.60
N GLY A 186 19.40 -0.54 -14.34
CA GLY A 186 19.95 0.52 -13.50
C GLY A 186 19.34 1.90 -13.79
N GLY A 187 20.00 2.96 -13.33
CA GLY A 187 19.60 4.35 -13.64
C GLY A 187 18.19 4.73 -13.15
N SER A 188 17.45 5.50 -13.95
CA SER A 188 16.09 5.96 -13.62
C SER A 188 15.06 4.82 -13.56
N PRO A 189 15.01 3.88 -14.53
CA PRO A 189 14.03 2.78 -14.49
C PRO A 189 14.11 1.95 -13.21
N ARG A 190 15.32 1.52 -12.80
CA ARG A 190 15.50 0.77 -11.55
C ARG A 190 15.06 1.58 -10.33
N ARG A 191 15.49 2.85 -10.22
CA ARG A 191 15.14 3.70 -9.07
C ARG A 191 13.63 3.91 -8.93
N ARG A 192 12.89 4.03 -10.04
CA ARG A 192 11.42 4.10 -10.01
C ARG A 192 10.78 2.83 -9.48
N LEU A 193 11.24 1.68 -9.98
CA LEU A 193 10.77 0.39 -9.47
C LEU A 193 11.16 0.21 -8.00
N ALA A 194 12.34 0.69 -7.59
CA ALA A 194 12.74 0.68 -6.18
C ALA A 194 11.85 1.56 -5.30
N MET A 195 11.38 2.71 -5.79
CA MET A 195 10.38 3.51 -5.06
C MET A 195 9.07 2.74 -4.86
N VAL A 196 8.51 2.14 -5.93
CA VAL A 196 7.31 1.30 -5.83
C VAL A 196 7.54 0.14 -4.85
N GLY A 197 8.66 -0.55 -5.01
CA GLY A 197 9.01 -1.69 -4.15
C GLY A 197 9.21 -1.30 -2.69
N THR A 198 9.72 -0.11 -2.40
CA THR A 198 9.82 0.42 -1.04
C THR A 198 8.43 0.55 -0.41
N ALA A 199 7.48 1.20 -1.09
CA ALA A 199 6.11 1.34 -0.59
C ALA A 199 5.44 -0.04 -0.37
N VAL A 200 5.66 -0.99 -1.28
CA VAL A 200 5.12 -2.36 -1.15
C VAL A 200 5.77 -3.15 -0.01
N LEU A 201 7.08 -2.99 0.23
CA LEU A 201 7.79 -3.57 1.38
C LEU A 201 7.25 -3.01 2.71
N GLU A 202 6.95 -1.71 2.74
CA GLU A 202 6.33 -1.06 3.90
C GLU A 202 4.92 -1.60 4.14
N ALA A 203 4.08 -1.71 3.11
CA ALA A 203 2.76 -2.32 3.20
C ALA A 203 2.83 -3.76 3.72
N ALA A 204 3.70 -4.60 3.16
CA ALA A 204 3.89 -5.98 3.60
C ALA A 204 4.26 -6.07 5.09
N THR A 205 5.14 -5.18 5.54
CA THR A 205 5.56 -5.12 6.93
C THR A 205 4.45 -4.64 7.86
N SER A 206 3.75 -3.56 7.50
CA SER A 206 2.63 -3.02 8.27
C SER A 206 1.51 -4.06 8.42
N MET A 207 1.19 -4.80 7.36
CA MET A 207 0.20 -5.88 7.37
C MET A 207 0.64 -7.04 8.28
N ALA A 208 1.90 -7.49 8.18
CA ALA A 208 2.42 -8.57 9.01
C ALA A 208 2.42 -8.18 10.51
N GLN A 209 2.78 -6.94 10.84
CA GLN A 209 2.77 -6.42 12.21
C GLN A 209 1.35 -6.30 12.77
N TYR A 210 0.41 -5.82 11.95
CA TYR A 210 -1.01 -5.76 12.33
C TYR A 210 -1.56 -7.15 12.70
N VAL A 211 -1.12 -8.21 12.01
CA VAL A 211 -1.54 -9.59 12.32
C VAL A 211 -0.78 -10.15 13.53
N ALA A 212 0.51 -9.87 13.65
CA ALA A 212 1.37 -10.49 14.65
C ALA A 212 1.09 -10.00 16.08
N ASP A 213 0.75 -8.71 16.25
CA ASP A 213 0.52 -8.13 17.57
C ASP A 213 -0.69 -7.20 17.57
N ALA A 214 -1.77 -7.64 18.22
CA ALA A 214 -3.01 -6.89 18.37
C ALA A 214 -2.88 -5.69 19.32
N GLU A 215 -1.87 -5.69 20.20
CA GLU A 215 -1.66 -4.68 21.23
C GLU A 215 -0.61 -3.65 20.84
N ALA A 216 0.20 -3.93 19.81
CA ALA A 216 1.26 -3.05 19.36
C ALA A 216 0.73 -1.66 19.03
N THR A 217 1.45 -0.66 19.54
CA THR A 217 1.25 0.74 19.23
C THR A 217 1.86 1.08 17.88
N GLU A 218 1.39 2.16 17.27
CA GLU A 218 1.93 2.70 16.02
C GLU A 218 3.45 2.95 16.10
N ALA A 219 3.92 3.45 17.24
CA ALA A 219 5.35 3.71 17.46
C ALA A 219 6.20 2.42 17.45
N GLU A 220 5.70 1.35 18.07
CA GLU A 220 6.36 0.04 18.09
C GLU A 220 6.38 -0.59 16.70
N MET A 221 5.24 -0.58 16.00
CA MET A 221 5.14 -1.09 14.62
C MET A 221 6.08 -0.33 13.68
N SER A 222 6.08 1.01 13.75
CA SER A 222 6.98 1.87 12.96
C SER A 222 8.45 1.61 13.26
N ALA A 223 8.83 1.38 14.52
CA ALA A 223 10.20 1.05 14.89
C ALA A 223 10.64 -0.32 14.35
N ALA A 224 9.79 -1.34 14.49
CA ALA A 224 10.04 -2.66 13.95
C ALA A 224 10.12 -2.63 12.40
N ARG A 225 9.30 -1.80 11.75
CA ARG A 225 9.29 -1.65 10.28
C ARG A 225 10.64 -1.17 9.77
N ARG A 226 11.14 -0.05 10.34
CA ARG A 226 12.47 0.51 10.00
C ARG A 226 13.62 -0.49 10.14
N GLY A 227 13.55 -1.37 11.13
CA GLY A 227 14.54 -2.43 11.29
C GLY A 227 14.51 -3.45 10.14
N SER A 228 13.31 -3.92 9.80
CA SER A 228 13.10 -4.96 8.79
C SER A 228 13.35 -4.51 7.34
N THR A 229 13.16 -3.21 7.04
CA THR A 229 13.35 -2.64 5.70
C THR A 229 14.65 -1.82 5.57
N SER A 230 15.59 -1.97 6.50
CA SER A 230 16.88 -1.29 6.43
C SER A 230 17.72 -1.74 5.22
N ASN A 231 18.56 -0.84 4.69
CA ASN A 231 19.43 -1.12 3.55
C ASN A 231 20.30 -2.36 3.79
N ALA A 232 20.84 -2.56 5.00
CA ALA A 232 21.63 -3.73 5.35
C ALA A 232 20.86 -5.03 5.17
N VAL A 233 19.60 -5.07 5.66
CA VAL A 233 18.73 -6.24 5.53
C VAL A 233 18.38 -6.48 4.07
N LEU A 234 17.96 -5.45 3.34
CA LEU A 234 17.57 -5.58 1.93
C LEU A 234 18.76 -5.95 1.03
N ALA A 235 19.95 -5.41 1.30
CA ALA A 235 21.17 -5.77 0.58
C ALA A 235 21.59 -7.22 0.83
N ALA A 236 21.45 -7.72 2.06
CA ALA A 236 21.66 -9.13 2.36
C ALA A 236 20.69 -10.01 1.57
N ARG A 237 19.40 -9.64 1.51
CA ARG A 237 18.38 -10.36 0.73
C ARG A 237 18.64 -10.34 -0.76
N ALA A 238 19.03 -9.20 -1.32
CA ALA A 238 19.40 -9.11 -2.74
C ALA A 238 20.55 -10.06 -3.08
N ARG A 239 21.56 -10.19 -2.21
CA ARG A 239 22.66 -11.16 -2.40
C ARG A 239 22.19 -12.61 -2.32
N GLU A 240 21.34 -12.95 -1.35
CA GLU A 240 20.75 -14.30 -1.22
C GLU A 240 19.96 -14.71 -2.45
N LEU A 241 19.25 -13.75 -3.08
CA LEU A 241 18.49 -13.96 -4.32
C LEU A 241 19.36 -13.91 -5.58
N GLY A 242 20.68 -13.72 -5.44
CA GLY A 242 21.61 -13.63 -6.56
C GLY A 242 21.41 -12.38 -7.42
N LEU A 243 20.78 -11.31 -6.91
CA LEU A 243 20.55 -10.05 -7.62
C LEU A 243 21.81 -9.18 -7.71
N ALA A 244 22.72 -9.27 -6.73
CA ALA A 244 23.92 -8.43 -6.70
C ALA A 244 24.84 -8.69 -7.90
N HIS A 245 25.31 -7.63 -8.55
CA HIS A 245 26.29 -7.75 -9.63
C HIS A 245 27.68 -8.02 -9.06
N ALA A 246 28.39 -8.99 -9.63
CA ALA A 246 29.70 -9.43 -9.13
C ALA A 246 30.87 -8.44 -9.40
N HIS A 247 30.65 -7.36 -10.16
CA HIS A 247 31.73 -6.60 -10.80
C HIS A 247 31.84 -5.12 -10.39
N GLU A 248 31.11 -4.67 -9.39
CA GLU A 248 31.17 -3.28 -8.92
C GLU A 248 31.40 -3.22 -7.41
N ASP A 249 32.19 -2.25 -6.95
CA ASP A 249 32.26 -1.83 -5.55
C ASP A 249 30.92 -1.18 -5.15
N GLN A 250 29.88 -2.00 -5.07
CA GLN A 250 28.52 -1.51 -4.82
C GLN A 250 28.39 -1.18 -3.33
N ASP A 251 28.03 0.06 -3.06
CA ASP A 251 27.60 0.44 -1.72
C ASP A 251 26.33 -0.34 -1.32
N GLU A 252 26.12 -0.47 -0.02
CA GLU A 252 25.00 -1.24 0.55
C GLU A 252 23.63 -0.76 0.04
N ARG A 253 23.50 0.55 -0.21
CA ARG A 253 22.27 1.15 -0.71
C ARG A 253 21.96 0.67 -2.13
N SER A 254 22.95 0.67 -3.01
CA SER A 254 22.79 0.23 -4.40
C SER A 254 22.37 -1.23 -4.48
N VAL A 255 22.87 -2.08 -3.57
CA VAL A 255 22.46 -3.49 -3.48
C VAL A 255 21.05 -3.63 -2.89
N ALA A 256 20.66 -2.78 -1.93
CA ALA A 256 19.30 -2.75 -1.40
C ALA A 256 18.27 -2.34 -2.46
N ASP A 257 18.61 -1.38 -3.31
CA ASP A 257 17.77 -0.92 -4.43
C ASP A 257 17.45 -2.07 -5.41
N GLU A 258 18.31 -3.10 -5.54
CA GLU A 258 18.03 -4.28 -6.37
C GLU A 258 16.85 -5.11 -5.81
N ALA A 259 16.81 -5.32 -4.48
CA ALA A 259 15.68 -6.02 -3.85
C ALA A 259 14.39 -5.20 -3.93
N GLN A 260 14.48 -3.89 -3.73
CA GLN A 260 13.33 -2.99 -3.89
C GLN A 260 12.84 -3.00 -5.33
N ALA A 261 13.72 -2.90 -6.31
CA ALA A 261 13.35 -2.92 -7.73
C ALA A 261 12.73 -4.26 -8.16
N LEU A 262 13.16 -5.39 -7.58
CA LEU A 262 12.51 -6.69 -7.80
C LEU A 262 11.06 -6.67 -7.32
N VAL A 263 10.81 -6.19 -6.11
CA VAL A 263 9.45 -6.06 -5.54
C VAL A 263 8.60 -5.11 -6.40
N GLY A 264 9.17 -3.98 -6.81
CA GLY A 264 8.51 -3.02 -7.70
C GLY A 264 8.15 -3.64 -9.03
N ALA A 265 9.07 -4.36 -9.68
CA ALA A 265 8.81 -5.04 -10.94
C ALA A 265 7.66 -6.05 -10.83
N ALA A 266 7.62 -6.85 -9.76
CA ALA A 266 6.52 -7.77 -9.51
C ALA A 266 5.18 -7.05 -9.27
N ALA A 267 5.20 -5.91 -8.58
CA ALA A 267 4.01 -5.09 -8.38
C ALA A 267 3.48 -4.51 -9.71
N MET A 268 4.37 -4.03 -10.58
CA MET A 268 3.96 -3.51 -11.90
C MET A 268 3.47 -4.62 -12.84
N ASP A 269 3.99 -5.85 -12.69
CA ASP A 269 3.64 -7.01 -13.51
C ASP A 269 2.30 -7.66 -13.11
N GLY A 270 2.08 -7.88 -11.81
CA GLY A 270 0.92 -8.62 -11.29
C GLY A 270 0.04 -7.83 -10.32
N GLY A 271 0.22 -6.52 -10.22
CA GLY A 271 -0.45 -5.65 -9.24
C GLY A 271 0.10 -5.80 -7.82
N THR A 272 -0.50 -5.08 -6.87
CA THR A 272 -0.03 -5.03 -5.47
C THR A 272 0.03 -6.43 -4.84
N ALA A 273 -0.86 -7.35 -5.20
CA ALA A 273 -0.86 -8.72 -4.69
C ALA A 273 0.43 -9.49 -5.03
N ALA A 274 0.90 -9.37 -6.27
CA ALA A 274 2.17 -9.96 -6.71
C ALA A 274 3.36 -9.29 -6.00
N GLY A 275 3.35 -7.96 -5.93
CA GLY A 275 4.34 -7.19 -5.18
C GLY A 275 4.45 -7.62 -3.72
N LEU A 276 3.32 -7.74 -3.01
CA LEU A 276 3.26 -8.18 -1.61
C LEU A 276 3.75 -9.62 -1.44
N THR A 277 3.42 -10.52 -2.37
CA THR A 277 3.94 -11.89 -2.35
C THR A 277 5.46 -11.91 -2.38
N VAL A 278 6.06 -11.14 -3.31
CA VAL A 278 7.51 -11.02 -3.42
C VAL A 278 8.12 -10.30 -2.21
N ALA A 279 7.51 -9.22 -1.73
CA ALA A 279 7.96 -8.48 -0.56
C ALA A 279 7.98 -9.36 0.70
N CYS A 280 6.92 -10.13 0.96
CA CYS A 280 6.87 -11.07 2.07
C CYS A 280 7.96 -12.14 1.96
N ALA A 281 8.22 -12.69 0.78
CA ALA A 281 9.30 -13.64 0.56
C ALA A 281 10.69 -13.02 0.82
N VAL A 282 10.94 -11.81 0.29
CA VAL A 282 12.18 -11.03 0.52
C VAL A 282 12.38 -10.78 2.01
N LEU A 283 11.36 -10.32 2.72
CA LEU A 283 11.45 -9.99 4.15
C LEU A 283 11.35 -11.22 5.07
N ARG A 284 11.00 -12.39 4.52
CA ARG A 284 10.65 -13.62 5.27
C ARG A 284 9.51 -13.38 6.27
N LEU A 285 8.49 -12.63 5.83
CA LEU A 285 7.28 -12.36 6.58
C LEU A 285 6.13 -13.27 6.10
N PRO A 286 5.16 -13.60 6.97
CA PRO A 286 3.94 -14.25 6.54
C PRO A 286 3.13 -13.31 5.62
N LEU A 287 2.58 -13.87 4.54
CA LEU A 287 1.64 -13.14 3.69
C LEU A 287 0.27 -13.07 4.38
N ALA A 288 -0.28 -11.86 4.50
CA ALA A 288 -1.57 -11.61 5.12
C ALA A 288 -2.51 -10.85 4.16
N PRO A 289 -3.05 -11.48 3.12
CA PRO A 289 -3.81 -10.77 2.08
C PRO A 289 -5.20 -10.30 2.56
N GLY A 290 -5.63 -10.72 3.75
CA GLY A 290 -7.00 -10.58 4.24
C GLY A 290 -7.99 -11.52 3.52
N PRO A 291 -9.27 -11.54 3.92
CA PRO A 291 -9.80 -10.90 5.12
C PRO A 291 -9.24 -11.55 6.39
N LEU A 292 -9.16 -10.78 7.47
CA LEU A 292 -8.72 -11.24 8.77
C LEU A 292 -9.92 -11.75 9.59
N PRO A 293 -9.70 -12.60 10.60
CA PRO A 293 -10.74 -12.92 11.56
C PRO A 293 -11.27 -11.65 12.21
N ALA A 294 -12.57 -11.64 12.53
CA ALA A 294 -13.18 -10.55 13.28
C ALA A 294 -12.33 -10.23 14.53
N PRO A 295 -12.06 -8.95 14.81
CA PRO A 295 -11.44 -8.59 16.07
C PRO A 295 -12.36 -9.07 17.19
N ALA A 296 -11.79 -9.70 18.23
CA ALA A 296 -12.57 -10.14 19.37
C ALA A 296 -13.25 -8.93 20.03
N ASP A 297 -14.55 -9.01 20.25
CA ASP A 297 -15.29 -8.02 21.03
C ASP A 297 -14.69 -7.98 22.45
N ARG A 298 -13.93 -6.93 22.76
CA ARG A 298 -13.32 -6.71 24.08
C ARG A 298 -14.00 -5.59 24.81
#